data_AF-A0A4V2HDJ5-F1
#
_entry.id   AF-A0A4V2HDJ5-F1
#
_cell.length_a   1.000
_cell.length_b   1.000
_cell.length_c   1.000
_cell.angle_alpha   90.00
_cell.angle_beta   90.00
_cell.angle_gamma   90.00
#
_symmetry.space_group_name_H-M   'P 1'
#
loop_
_entity.id
_entity.type
_entity.pdbx_description
1 polymer ?
#
loop_
_entity_poly.entity_id
_entity_poly.type
_entity_poly.pdbx_seq_one_letter_code
_entity_poly.pdbx_strand_id
1 'polypeptide(L)' 'MFDTDPSRLSGPDFLLAVADAELANGNEINAAVFRQRASEWKHDQALASTVKPRVRVPADKVAA' A
#
# COMPACT_ATOMS: atom_id res chain seq x y z
N MET A 1 19.00 -16.42 -7.89
CA MET A 1 19.19 -15.91 -6.51
C MET A 1 17.96 -15.10 -6.17
N PHE A 2 17.19 -15.52 -5.17
CA PHE A 2 16.09 -14.70 -4.64
C PHE A 2 16.72 -13.70 -3.67
N ASP A 3 16.58 -12.42 -3.98
CA ASP A 3 17.00 -11.30 -3.14
C ASP A 3 16.07 -11.29 -1.90
N THR A 4 16.42 -12.09 -0.88
CA THR A 4 15.64 -12.24 0.37
C THR A 4 16.09 -11.22 1.42
N ASP A 5 16.28 -9.97 1.03
CA ASP A 5 16.40 -8.90 2.01
C ASP A 5 14.98 -8.45 2.42
N PRO A 6 14.48 -8.84 3.61
CA PRO A 6 13.15 -8.45 4.06
C PRO A 6 13.02 -6.94 4.27
N SER A 7 14.13 -6.20 4.32
CA SER A 7 14.10 -4.73 4.37
C SER A 7 13.77 -4.08 3.03
N ARG A 8 13.85 -4.83 1.90
CA ARG A 8 13.44 -4.35 0.57
C ARG A 8 11.95 -4.53 0.28
N LEU A 9 11.28 -5.49 0.91
CA LEU A 9 9.86 -5.74 0.72
C LEU A 9 9.05 -4.92 1.72
N SER A 10 8.63 -3.73 1.30
CA SER A 10 7.72 -2.88 2.06
C SER A 10 6.44 -2.62 1.27
N GLY A 11 5.37 -2.28 1.97
CA GLY A 11 4.12 -1.89 1.33
C GLY A 11 3.47 -3.03 0.52
N PRO A 12 2.87 -2.72 -0.65
CA PRO A 12 2.17 -3.71 -1.47
C PRO A 12 3.00 -4.90 -1.92
N ASP A 13 4.31 -4.73 -2.15
CA ASP A 13 5.15 -5.79 -2.70
C ASP A 13 5.48 -6.87 -1.65
N PHE A 14 5.46 -6.52 -0.36
CA PHE A 14 5.48 -7.51 0.72
C PHE A 14 4.27 -8.45 0.65
N LEU A 15 3.06 -7.89 0.46
CA LEU A 15 1.84 -8.68 0.37
C LEU A 15 1.83 -9.59 -0.87
N LEU A 16 2.44 -9.16 -1.98
CA LEU A 16 2.61 -10.00 -3.16
C LEU A 16 3.54 -11.19 -2.88
N ALA A 17 4.67 -10.96 -2.20
CA ALA A 17 5.58 -12.04 -1.83
C ALA A 17 4.92 -13.05 -0.86
N VAL A 18 4.14 -12.57 0.11
CA VAL A 18 3.35 -13.44 0.99
C VAL A 18 2.31 -14.24 0.18
N ALA A 19 1.62 -13.61 -0.77
CA ALA A 19 0.66 -14.31 -1.61
C ALA A 19 1.30 -15.44 -2.42
N ASP A 20 2.50 -15.23 -2.95
CA ASP A 20 3.22 -16.25 -3.71
C ASP A 20 3.66 -17.41 -2.81
N ALA A 21 4.08 -17.11 -1.56
CA ALA A 21 4.39 -18.14 -0.57
C ALA A 21 3.14 -18.95 -0.17
N GLU A 22 2.01 -18.30 0.06
CA GLU A 22 0.73 -18.97 0.36
C GLU A 22 0.27 -19.87 -0.80
N LEU A 23 0.41 -19.40 -2.04
CA LEU A 23 0.07 -20.19 -3.22
C LEU A 23 0.98 -21.41 -3.36
N ALA A 24 2.29 -21.26 -3.13
CA ALA A 24 3.24 -22.38 -3.14
C ALA A 24 2.93 -23.42 -2.07
N ASN A 25 2.30 -23.01 -0.96
CA ASN A 25 1.84 -23.90 0.12
C ASN A 25 0.44 -24.48 -0.13
N GLY A 26 -0.22 -24.14 -1.25
CA GLY A 26 -1.57 -24.61 -1.58
C GLY A 26 -2.71 -23.82 -0.93
N ASN A 27 -2.41 -22.71 -0.25
CA ASN A 27 -3.39 -21.85 0.40
C ASN A 27 -3.97 -20.81 -0.57
N GLU A 28 -4.68 -21.26 -1.60
CA GLU A 28 -5.15 -20.42 -2.71
C GLU A 28 -6.03 -19.23 -2.26
N ILE A 29 -6.89 -19.43 -1.25
CA ILE A 29 -7.77 -18.39 -0.71
C ILE A 29 -6.92 -17.27 -0.08
N ASN A 30 -5.91 -17.63 0.72
CA ASN A 30 -5.03 -16.64 1.35
C ASN A 30 -4.24 -15.87 0.29
N ALA A 31 -3.70 -16.58 -0.70
CA ALA A 31 -2.97 -15.96 -1.80
C ALA A 31 -3.84 -14.92 -2.55
N ALA A 32 -5.10 -15.26 -2.84
CA ALA A 32 -6.04 -14.34 -3.48
C ALA A 32 -6.31 -13.10 -2.62
N VAL A 33 -6.55 -13.29 -1.31
CA VAL A 33 -6.79 -12.18 -0.37
C VAL A 33 -5.57 -11.25 -0.29
N PHE A 34 -4.36 -11.79 -0.17
CA PHE A 34 -3.16 -10.97 -0.11
C PHE A 34 -2.91 -10.19 -1.40
N ARG A 35 -3.18 -10.78 -2.58
CA ARG A 35 -3.13 -10.07 -3.86
C ARG A 35 -4.14 -8.94 -3.94
N GLN A 36 -5.37 -9.18 -3.48
CA GLN A 36 -6.39 -8.14 -3.42
C GLN A 36 -5.94 -6.97 -2.53
N ARG A 37 -5.46 -7.26 -1.32
CA ARG A 37 -4.97 -6.22 -0.39
C ARG A 37 -3.79 -5.43 -0.95
N ALA A 38 -2.86 -6.09 -1.64
CA ALA A 38 -1.78 -5.41 -2.34
C ALA A 38 -2.30 -4.40 -3.39
N SER A 39 -3.34 -4.79 -4.14
CA SER A 39 -3.97 -3.92 -5.13
C SER A 39 -4.71 -2.74 -4.49
N GLU A 40 -5.49 -2.98 -3.43
CA GLU A 40 -6.18 -1.93 -2.66
C GLU A 40 -5.18 -0.91 -2.14
N TRP A 41 -4.06 -1.38 -1.57
CA TRP A 41 -3.04 -0.48 -1.06
C TRP A 41 -2.34 0.34 -2.17
N LYS A 42 -2.03 -0.27 -3.34
CA LYS A 42 -1.51 0.49 -4.49
C LYS A 42 -2.48 1.60 -4.92
N HIS A 43 -3.78 1.31 -4.89
CA HIS A 43 -4.81 2.30 -5.18
C HIS A 43 -4.83 3.43 -4.15
N ASP A 44 -4.81 3.10 -2.86
CA ASP A 44 -4.81 4.07 -1.77
C ASP A 44 -3.57 4.97 -1.79
N GLN A 45 -2.39 4.42 -2.11
CA GLN A 45 -1.17 5.21 -2.30
C GLN A 45 -1.30 6.21 -3.45
N ALA A 46 -1.92 5.79 -4.55
CA ALA A 46 -2.17 6.69 -5.68
C ALA A 46 -3.12 7.82 -5.27
N LEU A 47 -4.21 7.52 -4.56
CA LEU A 47 -5.16 8.51 -4.05
C LEU A 47 -4.53 9.47 -3.03
N ALA A 48 -3.74 8.96 -2.10
CA ALA A 48 -3.05 9.76 -1.10
C ALA A 48 -2.05 10.73 -1.73
N SER A 49 -1.41 10.33 -2.83
CA SER A 49 -0.48 11.17 -3.59
C SER A 49 -1.18 12.34 -4.29
N THR A 50 -2.47 12.22 -4.61
CA THR A 50 -3.27 13.27 -5.28
C THR A 50 -3.82 14.32 -4.32
N VAL A 51 -3.93 14.02 -3.02
CA VAL A 51 -4.43 14.97 -2.02
C VAL A 51 -3.30 15.90 -1.60
N LYS A 52 -3.13 17.00 -2.34
CA LYS A 52 -2.31 18.15 -1.88
C LYS A 52 -2.88 18.63 -0.53
N PRO A 53 -2.05 18.80 0.52
CA PRO A 53 -2.53 19.34 1.78
C PRO A 53 -3.14 20.72 1.52
N ARG A 54 -4.43 20.87 1.83
CA ARG A 54 -5.09 22.19 1.88
C ARG A 54 -4.33 23.02 2.91
N VAL A 55 -3.53 23.96 2.42
CA VAL A 55 -2.84 24.96 3.26
C VAL A 55 -3.91 25.60 4.15
N ARG A 56 -3.80 25.41 5.47
CA ARG A 56 -4.64 26.12 6.43
C ARG A 56 -4.32 27.60 6.28
N VAL A 57 -5.28 28.38 5.78
CA VAL A 57 -5.19 29.84 5.84
C VAL A 57 -5.43 30.23 7.30
N PRO A 58 -4.52 31.00 7.94
CA PRO A 58 -4.72 31.45 9.32
C PRO A 58 -5.96 32.36 9.40
N ALA A 59 -6.70 32.23 10.51
CA ALA A 59 -7.97 32.92 10.75
C ALA A 59 -7.87 34.45 10.83
N ASP A 60 -6.66 35.02 10.83
CA ASP A 60 -6.42 36.45 11.05
C ASP A 60 -6.70 37.35 9.82
N LYS A 61 -7.23 36.81 8.71
CA LYS A 61 -7.52 37.59 7.49
C LYS A 61 -9.01 37.80 7.16
N VAL A 62 -9.94 37.43 8.05
CA VAL A 62 -11.39 37.49 7.74
C VAL A 62 -12.13 38.66 8.39
N ALA A 63 -11.44 39.61 9.02
CA ALA A 63 -12.07 40.81 9.58
C ALA A 63 -11.46 42.09 8.99
N ALA A 64 -12.20 42.73 8.09
CA ALA A 64 -12.11 44.14 7.73
C ALA A 64 -13.52 44.67 7.43
#